data_AF-A0A6L6PX52-F1
#
_entry.id   AF-A0A6L6PX52-F1
#
_cell.length_a   1.000
_cell.length_b   1.000
_cell.length_c   1.000
_cell.angle_alpha   90.00
_cell.angle_beta   90.00
_cell.angle_gamma   90.00
#
_symmetry.space_group_name_H-M   'P 1'
#
loop_
_entity.id
_entity.type
_entity.pdbx_description
1 polymer ?
#
loop_
_entity_poly.entity_id
_entity_poly.type
_entity_poly.pdbx_seq_one_letter_code
_entity_poly.pdbx_strand_id
1 'polypeptide(L)'
;MKKPNAFLDAATQENILAVTRSGVDRDEATGFFRVALGLHYLSGLMTKEKLDFAALDREYNRFIYHAIGKGHSITSILQYMSGEKVIRVVDSPRFLQAFHEYCDGVPVQNIPFLLGLNLGVAKDLSGIDVRGPVADWIEKQRILREEREAELAAQALREGQSGGL
;
A
#
# COMPACT_ATOMS: atom_id res chain seq x y z
N MET A 1 0.64 -22.21 25.27
CA MET A 1 0.99 -20.81 24.94
C MET A 1 0.47 -20.51 23.54
N LYS A 2 -0.53 -19.63 23.39
CA LYS A 2 -0.92 -19.14 22.05
C LYS A 2 0.27 -18.34 21.51
N LYS A 3 0.79 -18.72 20.33
CA LYS A 3 1.77 -17.87 19.63
C LYS A 3 1.15 -16.47 19.52
N PRO A 4 1.89 -15.39 19.81
CA PRO A 4 1.39 -14.05 19.49
C PRO A 4 1.00 -14.05 18.02
N ASN A 5 -0.19 -13.54 17.70
CA ASN A 5 -0.69 -13.43 16.33
C ASN A 5 0.45 -12.84 15.49
N ALA A 6 1.02 -13.66 14.60
CA ALA A 6 2.11 -13.25 13.74
C ALA A 6 1.63 -12.03 12.96
N PHE A 7 2.45 -10.98 12.90
CA PHE A 7 2.09 -9.82 12.11
C PHE A 7 2.10 -10.14 10.61
N LEU A 8 2.81 -11.20 10.25
CA LEU A 8 2.95 -11.71 8.91
C LEU A 8 2.82 -13.24 8.95
N ASP A 9 1.58 -13.71 9.04
CA ASP A 9 1.30 -15.14 9.02
C ASP A 9 1.56 -15.78 7.64
N ALA A 10 1.49 -17.11 7.58
CA ALA A 10 1.79 -17.84 6.36
C ALA A 10 0.79 -17.56 5.22
N ALA A 11 -0.47 -17.26 5.54
CA ALA A 11 -1.48 -16.94 4.54
C ALA A 11 -1.19 -15.57 3.92
N THR A 12 -0.88 -14.56 4.74
CA THR A 12 -0.47 -13.23 4.25
C THR A 12 0.80 -13.32 3.40
N GLN A 13 1.78 -14.14 3.80
CA GLN A 13 2.99 -14.35 3.00
C GLN A 13 2.66 -14.93 1.62
N GLU A 14 1.81 -15.96 1.56
CA GLU A 14 1.41 -16.57 0.29
C GLU A 14 0.62 -15.60 -0.59
N ASN A 15 -0.25 -14.79 0.00
CA ASN A 15 -1.00 -13.76 -0.71
C ASN A 15 -0.08 -12.69 -1.32
N ILE A 16 0.92 -12.22 -0.58
CA ILE A 16 1.93 -11.29 -1.11
C ILE A 16 2.72 -11.95 -2.26
N LEU A 17 3.06 -13.24 -2.14
CA LEU A 17 3.72 -13.98 -3.22
C LEU A 17 2.80 -14.19 -4.44
N ALA A 18 1.49 -14.34 -4.26
CA ALA A 18 0.52 -14.40 -5.35
C ALA A 18 0.45 -13.08 -6.12
N VAL A 19 0.42 -11.94 -5.43
CA VAL A 19 0.53 -10.61 -6.05
C VAL A 19 1.85 -10.51 -6.81
N THR A 20 2.96 -10.94 -6.21
CA THR A 20 4.30 -10.92 -6.82
C THR A 20 4.36 -11.69 -8.13
N ARG A 21 3.78 -12.90 -8.17
CA ARG A 21 3.72 -13.77 -9.36
C ARG A 21 2.81 -13.24 -10.46
N SER A 22 2.00 -12.22 -10.18
CA SER A 22 1.19 -11.54 -11.19
C SER A 22 2.01 -10.57 -12.04
N GLY A 23 3.25 -10.25 -11.68
CA GLY A 23 4.15 -9.48 -12.53
C GLY A 23 4.61 -10.27 -13.76
N VAL A 24 4.72 -9.62 -14.92
CA VAL A 24 5.08 -10.29 -16.19
C VAL A 24 6.59 -10.39 -16.42
N ASP A 25 7.37 -9.60 -15.69
CA ASP A 25 8.82 -9.63 -15.69
C ASP A 25 9.39 -9.47 -14.27
N ARG A 26 10.72 -9.56 -14.15
CA ARG A 26 11.42 -9.50 -12.86
C ARG A 26 11.24 -8.14 -12.18
N ASP A 27 11.26 -7.05 -12.93
CA ASP A 27 11.19 -5.71 -12.36
C ASP A 27 9.79 -5.41 -11.85
N GLU A 28 8.76 -5.80 -12.61
CA GLU A 28 7.37 -5.70 -12.21
C GLU A 28 7.08 -6.59 -11.01
N ALA A 29 7.46 -7.87 -11.04
CA ALA A 29 7.28 -8.78 -9.92
C ALA A 29 7.95 -8.26 -8.64
N THR A 30 9.18 -7.74 -8.76
CA THR A 30 9.88 -7.15 -7.61
C THR A 30 9.17 -5.89 -7.11
N GLY A 31 8.66 -5.04 -8.01
CA GLY A 31 7.85 -3.87 -7.65
C GLY A 31 6.57 -4.28 -6.91
N PHE A 32 5.85 -5.26 -7.43
CA PHE A 32 4.61 -5.78 -6.84
C PHE A 32 4.85 -6.35 -5.45
N PHE A 33 5.91 -7.15 -5.27
CA PHE A 33 6.31 -7.66 -3.96
C PHE A 33 6.54 -6.53 -2.96
N ARG A 34 7.36 -5.53 -3.34
CA ARG A 34 7.72 -4.41 -2.45
C ARG A 34 6.48 -3.64 -2.02
N VAL A 35 5.62 -3.28 -2.97
CA VAL A 35 4.44 -2.46 -2.68
C VAL A 35 3.40 -3.25 -1.89
N ALA A 36 3.10 -4.50 -2.26
CA ALA A 36 2.14 -5.32 -1.53
C ALA A 36 2.57 -5.52 -0.06
N LEU A 37 3.84 -5.87 0.16
CA LEU A 37 4.39 -6.08 1.50
C LEU A 37 4.41 -4.77 2.31
N GLY A 38 4.84 -3.66 1.71
CA GLY A 38 4.90 -2.40 2.42
C GLY A 38 3.53 -1.82 2.76
N LEU A 39 2.54 -1.96 1.88
CA LEU A 39 1.15 -1.59 2.18
C LEU A 39 0.58 -2.40 3.35
N HIS A 40 0.84 -3.71 3.37
CA HIS A 40 0.45 -4.57 4.48
C HIS A 40 1.14 -4.16 5.79
N TYR A 41 2.46 -3.89 5.74
CA TYR A 41 3.22 -3.40 6.90
C TYR A 41 2.62 -2.11 7.46
N LEU A 42 2.41 -1.11 6.60
CA LEU A 42 1.87 0.20 6.98
C LEU A 42 0.45 0.10 7.56
N SER A 43 -0.41 -0.73 6.97
CA SER A 43 -1.75 -1.01 7.50
C SER A 43 -1.67 -1.61 8.91
N GLY A 44 -0.73 -2.53 9.15
CA GLY A 44 -0.50 -3.14 10.45
C GLY A 44 -0.11 -2.13 11.54
N LEU A 45 0.62 -1.06 11.18
CA LEU A 45 1.00 0.00 12.13
C LEU A 45 -0.20 0.77 12.69
N MET A 46 -1.27 0.89 11.90
CA MET A 46 -2.47 1.66 12.26
C MET A 46 -3.37 0.98 13.30
N THR A 47 -3.17 -0.31 13.56
CA THR A 47 -4.15 -1.15 14.28
C THR A 47 -3.76 -1.53 15.70
N LYS A 48 -2.54 -1.23 16.15
CA LYS A 48 -2.04 -1.71 17.45
C LYS A 48 -1.52 -0.58 18.34
N GLU A 49 -2.11 -0.48 19.53
CA GLU A 49 -1.74 0.51 20.57
C GLU A 49 -0.33 0.30 21.15
N LYS A 50 0.21 -0.91 21.09
CA LYS A 50 1.60 -1.24 21.50
C LYS A 50 2.25 -2.13 20.46
N LEU A 51 3.28 -1.60 19.79
CA LEU A 51 4.08 -2.29 18.79
C LEU A 51 5.51 -2.47 19.28
N ASP A 52 6.00 -3.71 19.27
CA ASP A 52 7.44 -3.98 19.29
C ASP A 52 7.95 -3.90 17.84
N PHE A 53 8.37 -2.71 17.43
CA PHE A 53 8.88 -2.44 16.08
C PHE A 53 10.09 -3.30 15.73
N ALA A 54 10.95 -3.64 16.70
CA ALA A 54 12.13 -4.46 16.45
C ALA A 54 11.75 -5.91 16.15
N ALA A 55 10.76 -6.46 16.86
CA ALA A 55 10.23 -7.79 16.56
C ALA A 55 9.51 -7.82 15.21
N LEU A 56 8.70 -6.79 14.93
CA LEU A 56 7.98 -6.61 13.67
C LEU A 56 8.94 -6.55 12.48
N ASP A 57 9.89 -5.63 12.51
CA ASP A 57 10.87 -5.47 11.44
C ASP A 57 11.67 -6.75 11.20
N ARG A 58 12.03 -7.47 12.26
CA ARG A 58 12.73 -8.75 12.15
C ARG A 58 11.88 -9.80 11.44
N GLU A 59 10.58 -9.85 11.70
CA GLU A 59 9.64 -10.78 11.05
C GLU A 59 9.56 -10.50 9.55
N TYR A 60 9.35 -9.24 9.17
CA TYR A 60 9.29 -8.83 7.76
C TYR A 60 10.64 -9.04 7.06
N ASN A 61 11.75 -8.66 7.69
CA ASN A 61 13.09 -8.83 7.10
C ASN A 61 13.43 -10.30 6.84
N ARG A 62 12.99 -11.23 7.69
CA ARG A 62 13.14 -12.67 7.41
C ARG A 62 12.38 -13.08 6.15
N PHE A 63 11.12 -12.67 6.03
CA PHE A 63 10.32 -12.98 4.85
C PHE A 63 10.91 -12.37 3.57
N ILE A 64 11.30 -11.08 3.62
CA ILE A 64 11.94 -10.37 2.50
C ILE A 64 13.20 -11.11 2.04
N TYR A 65 14.05 -11.53 2.98
CA TYR A 65 15.26 -12.29 2.68
C TYR A 65 14.94 -13.60 1.96
N HIS A 66 13.92 -14.34 2.42
CA HIS A 66 13.52 -15.61 1.80
C HIS A 66 12.85 -15.42 0.43
N ALA A 67 12.08 -14.35 0.24
CA ALA A 67 11.30 -14.14 -0.97
C ALA A 67 12.11 -13.52 -2.12
N ILE A 68 12.90 -12.47 -1.83
CA ILE A 68 13.61 -11.69 -2.86
C ILE A 68 15.12 -11.58 -2.63
N GLY A 69 15.64 -12.20 -1.57
CA GLY A 69 17.07 -12.35 -1.34
C GLY A 69 17.75 -11.19 -0.60
N LYS A 70 19.08 -11.22 -0.62
CA LYS A 70 19.96 -10.24 0.05
C LYS A 70 19.85 -8.85 -0.58
N GLY A 71 20.11 -7.82 0.23
CA GLY A 71 20.08 -6.42 -0.21
C GLY A 71 18.70 -5.76 -0.10
N HIS A 72 17.72 -6.48 0.46
CA HIS A 72 16.38 -5.97 0.73
C HIS A 72 16.05 -6.06 2.21
N SER A 73 15.40 -5.01 2.71
CA SER A 73 14.86 -4.89 4.05
C SER A 73 13.56 -4.10 4.03
N ILE A 74 12.79 -4.15 5.11
CA ILE A 74 11.59 -3.34 5.24
C ILE A 74 11.91 -1.86 5.05
N THR A 75 13.03 -1.37 5.58
CA THR A 75 13.51 0.01 5.36
C THR A 75 13.70 0.32 3.87
N SER A 76 14.36 -0.56 3.12
CA SER A 76 14.56 -0.35 1.67
C SER A 76 13.24 -0.38 0.88
N ILE A 77 12.25 -1.13 1.35
CA ILE A 77 10.91 -1.19 0.75
C ILE A 77 10.17 0.13 1.01
N LEU A 78 10.19 0.61 2.26
CA LEU A 78 9.59 1.90 2.61
C LEU A 78 10.25 3.05 1.84
N GLN A 79 11.58 3.01 1.65
CA GLN A 79 12.30 3.96 0.80
C GLN A 79 11.86 3.88 -0.67
N TYR A 80 11.68 2.67 -1.21
CA TYR A 80 11.15 2.48 -2.57
C TYR A 80 9.74 3.09 -2.71
N MET A 81 8.90 2.91 -1.69
CA MET A 81 7.53 3.44 -1.65
C MET A 81 7.45 4.97 -1.47
N SER A 82 8.54 5.61 -1.06
CA SER A 82 8.65 7.08 -1.02
C SER A 82 9.14 7.67 -2.35
N GLY A 83 9.55 6.84 -3.32
CA GLY A 83 10.12 7.28 -4.59
C GLY A 83 9.16 7.12 -5.78
N GLU A 84 9.42 7.85 -6.86
CA GLU A 84 8.61 7.87 -8.09
C GLU A 84 8.31 6.47 -8.66
N LYS A 85 9.22 5.50 -8.49
CA LYS A 85 9.04 4.13 -9.00
C LYS A 85 7.79 3.44 -8.44
N VAL A 86 7.35 3.80 -7.24
CA VAL A 86 6.12 3.24 -6.65
C VAL A 86 4.89 3.56 -7.49
N ILE A 87 4.86 4.73 -8.15
CA ILE A 87 3.72 5.22 -8.94
C ILE A 87 3.41 4.25 -10.06
N ARG A 88 4.44 3.71 -10.73
CA ARG A 88 4.27 2.71 -11.80
C ARG A 88 3.58 1.44 -11.32
N VAL A 89 3.76 1.08 -10.04
CA VAL A 89 3.11 -0.10 -9.44
C VAL A 89 1.67 0.23 -9.06
N VAL A 90 1.44 1.35 -8.37
CA VAL A 90 0.09 1.70 -7.89
C VAL A 90 -0.84 2.22 -9.00
N ASP A 91 -0.29 2.65 -10.14
CA ASP A 91 -1.07 2.92 -11.36
C ASP A 91 -1.29 1.68 -12.24
N SER A 92 -0.65 0.54 -11.93
CA SER A 92 -0.78 -0.69 -12.71
C SER A 92 -2.13 -1.37 -12.43
N PRO A 93 -3.02 -1.52 -13.44
CA PRO A 93 -4.28 -2.26 -13.24
C PRO A 93 -4.05 -3.70 -12.80
N ARG A 94 -2.95 -4.32 -13.27
CA ARG A 94 -2.58 -5.68 -12.91
C ARG A 94 -2.22 -5.80 -11.43
N PHE A 95 -1.45 -4.85 -10.91
CA PHE A 95 -1.16 -4.78 -9.49
C PHE A 95 -2.43 -4.59 -8.68
N LEU A 96 -3.25 -3.60 -9.04
CA LEU A 96 -4.46 -3.27 -8.27
C LEU A 96 -5.46 -4.44 -8.24
N GLN A 97 -5.64 -5.12 -9.37
CA GLN A 97 -6.48 -6.32 -9.46
C GLN A 97 -5.93 -7.45 -8.57
N ALA A 98 -4.66 -7.81 -8.72
CA ALA A 98 -4.06 -8.88 -7.92
C ALA A 98 -4.05 -8.54 -6.43
N PHE A 99 -3.74 -7.29 -6.07
CA PHE A 99 -3.73 -6.84 -4.69
C PHE A 99 -5.14 -6.88 -4.08
N HIS A 100 -6.17 -6.48 -4.82
CA HIS A 100 -7.55 -6.60 -4.37
C HIS A 100 -7.97 -8.07 -4.16
N GLU A 101 -7.56 -8.96 -5.05
CA GLU A 101 -7.92 -10.38 -5.02
C GLU A 101 -7.24 -11.14 -3.87
N TYR A 102 -5.94 -10.91 -3.66
CA TYR A 102 -5.16 -11.68 -2.68
C TYR A 102 -4.95 -10.97 -1.34
N CYS A 103 -4.99 -9.63 -1.30
CA CYS A 103 -4.70 -8.84 -0.10
C CYS A 103 -5.89 -7.96 0.32
N ASP A 104 -7.09 -8.53 0.37
CA ASP A 104 -8.36 -7.85 0.67
C ASP A 104 -8.40 -7.15 2.05
N GLY A 105 -7.59 -7.61 3.01
CA GLY A 105 -7.39 -6.97 4.31
C GLY A 105 -6.80 -5.55 4.25
N VAL A 106 -6.29 -5.13 3.09
CA VAL A 106 -5.86 -3.74 2.83
C VAL A 106 -6.64 -3.21 1.62
N PRO A 107 -7.69 -2.41 1.84
CA PRO A 107 -8.49 -1.89 0.74
C PRO A 107 -7.67 -1.00 -0.21
N VAL A 108 -7.86 -1.16 -1.52
CA VAL A 108 -7.09 -0.46 -2.57
C VAL A 108 -7.25 1.06 -2.47
N GLN A 109 -8.42 1.54 -2.05
CA GLN A 109 -8.69 2.96 -1.82
C GLN A 109 -7.85 3.58 -0.70
N ASN A 110 -7.27 2.75 0.18
CA ASN A 110 -6.40 3.23 1.26
C ASN A 110 -4.95 3.42 0.80
N ILE A 111 -4.58 3.00 -0.42
CA ILE A 111 -3.21 3.11 -0.93
C ILE A 111 -2.68 4.56 -0.85
N PRO A 112 -3.40 5.61 -1.32
CA PRO A 112 -2.91 6.98 -1.19
C PRO A 112 -2.67 7.41 0.26
N PHE A 113 -3.54 7.00 1.18
CA PHE A 113 -3.38 7.27 2.61
C PHE A 113 -2.13 6.58 3.18
N LEU A 114 -1.92 5.30 2.88
CA LEU A 114 -0.77 4.54 3.38
C LEU A 114 0.56 5.07 2.81
N LEU A 115 0.59 5.47 1.53
CA LEU A 115 1.75 6.16 0.96
C LEU A 115 1.99 7.51 1.65
N GLY A 116 0.93 8.26 1.95
CA GLY A 116 1.02 9.51 2.72
C GLY A 116 1.58 9.30 4.12
N LEU A 117 1.15 8.25 4.82
CA LEU A 117 1.68 7.86 6.13
C LEU A 117 3.19 7.59 6.05
N ASN A 118 3.63 6.81 5.06
CA ASN A 118 5.04 6.51 4.83
C ASN A 118 5.88 7.78 4.58
N LEU A 119 5.36 8.71 3.78
CA LEU A 119 6.02 10.00 3.54
C LEU A 119 6.09 10.88 4.80
N GLY A 120 5.02 10.92 5.60
CA GLY A 120 4.97 11.66 6.86
C GLY A 120 6.03 11.17 7.86
N VAL A 121 6.14 9.85 8.03
CA VAL A 121 7.18 9.25 8.88
C VAL A 121 8.58 9.56 8.35
N ALA A 122 8.79 9.49 7.03
CA ALA A 122 10.08 9.85 6.43
C ALA A 122 10.47 11.31 6.67
N LYS A 123 9.51 12.24 6.66
CA LYS A 123 9.71 13.65 7.04
C LYS A 123 10.12 13.78 8.50
N ASP A 124 9.37 13.16 9.40
CA ASP A 124 9.63 13.28 10.85
C ASP A 124 11.04 12.78 11.22
N LEU A 125 11.55 11.79 10.47
CA LEU A 125 12.90 11.27 10.65
C LEU A 125 13.99 12.10 9.95
N SER A 126 13.72 12.66 8.77
CA SER A 126 14.73 13.34 7.94
C SER A 126 14.76 14.87 8.09
N GLY A 127 13.67 15.48 8.57
CA GLY A 127 13.48 16.93 8.61
C GLY A 127 13.26 17.59 7.24
N ILE A 128 13.20 16.82 6.15
CA ILE A 128 13.05 17.32 4.78
C ILE A 128 11.57 17.37 4.40
N ASP A 129 11.16 18.43 3.69
CA ASP A 129 9.77 18.61 3.26
C ASP A 129 9.30 17.49 2.31
N VAL A 130 8.01 17.13 2.39
CA VAL A 130 7.39 15.95 1.74
C VAL A 130 7.12 16.18 0.24
N ARG A 131 7.79 17.16 -0.38
CA ARG A 131 7.56 17.47 -1.80
C ARG A 131 8.21 16.41 -2.68
N GLY A 132 7.50 15.98 -3.71
CA GLY A 132 8.03 15.06 -4.71
C GLY A 132 6.94 14.28 -5.44
N PRO A 133 7.33 13.44 -6.41
CA PRO A 133 6.38 12.80 -7.34
C PRO A 133 5.27 12.01 -6.65
N VAL A 134 5.58 11.35 -5.52
CA VAL A 134 4.59 10.57 -4.77
C VAL A 134 3.58 11.48 -4.06
N ALA A 135 4.02 12.60 -3.50
CA ALA A 135 3.10 13.57 -2.88
C ALA A 135 2.19 14.23 -3.91
N ASP A 136 2.74 14.59 -5.07
CA ASP A 136 1.95 15.13 -6.20
C ASP A 136 0.93 14.09 -6.70
N TRP A 137 1.33 12.82 -6.77
CA TRP A 137 0.43 11.72 -7.13
C TRP A 137 -0.70 11.55 -6.10
N ILE A 138 -0.39 11.59 -4.79
CA ILE A 138 -1.41 11.48 -3.72
C ILE A 138 -2.42 12.62 -3.83
N GLU A 139 -1.94 13.85 -4.05
CA GLU A 139 -2.82 15.01 -4.19
C GLU A 139 -3.72 14.89 -5.42
N LYS A 140 -3.17 14.40 -6.55
CA LYS A 140 -3.98 14.09 -7.74
C LYS A 140 -5.06 13.05 -7.44
N GLN A 141 -4.75 11.99 -6.71
CA GLN A 141 -5.76 10.98 -6.33
C GLN A 141 -6.86 11.56 -5.43
N ARG A 142 -6.52 12.52 -4.56
CA ARG A 142 -7.49 13.24 -3.72
C ARG A 142 -8.48 14.03 -4.58
N ILE A 143 -7.97 14.84 -5.51
CA ILE A 143 -8.79 15.65 -6.42
C ILE A 143 -9.72 14.75 -7.25
N LEU A 144 -9.19 13.68 -7.86
CA LEU A 144 -9.98 12.74 -8.66
C LEU A 144 -11.10 12.06 -7.86
N ARG A 145 -10.87 11.80 -6.56
CA ARG A 145 -11.89 11.24 -5.67
C ARG A 145 -13.00 12.25 -5.40
N GLU A 146 -12.63 13.49 -5.06
CA GLU A 146 -13.58 14.57 -4.77
C GLU A 146 -14.43 14.91 -6.01
N GLU A 147 -13.83 14.94 -7.20
CA GLU A 147 -14.55 15.12 -8.46
C GLU A 147 -15.58 14.00 -8.68
N ARG A 148 -15.19 12.74 -8.48
CA ARG A 148 -16.08 11.58 -8.62
C ARG A 148 -17.24 11.62 -7.61
N GLU A 149 -16.97 11.98 -6.37
CA GLU A 149 -18.00 12.12 -5.33
C GLU A 149 -19.00 13.24 -5.68
N ALA A 150 -18.50 14.37 -6.20
CA ALA A 150 -19.35 15.48 -6.65
C ALA A 150 -20.22 15.08 -7.87
N GLU A 151 -19.67 14.34 -8.82
CA GLU A 151 -20.41 13.81 -9.98
C GLU A 151 -21.53 12.85 -9.55
N LEU A 152 -21.23 11.91 -8.66
CA LEU A 152 -22.22 10.96 -8.12
C LEU A 152 -23.33 11.69 -7.35
N ALA A 153 -22.98 12.69 -6.54
CA ALA A 153 -23.96 13.51 -5.83
C ALA A 153 -24.86 14.30 -6.79
N ALA A 154 -24.28 14.88 -7.86
CA ALA A 154 -25.03 15.60 -8.88
C ALA A 154 -25.97 14.67 -9.66
N GLN A 155 -25.54 13.43 -9.94
CA GLN A 155 -26.38 12.43 -10.61
C GLN A 155 -27.55 12.00 -9.73
N ALA A 156 -27.31 11.71 -8.44
CA ALA A 156 -28.36 11.32 -7.50
C ALA A 156 -29.44 12.42 -7.34
N LEU A 157 -29.04 13.70 -7.36
CA LEU A 157 -29.97 14.83 -7.34
C LEU A 157 -30.85 14.92 -8.59
N ARG A 158 -30.32 14.58 -9.77
CA ARG A 158 -31.09 14.56 -11.03
C ARG A 158 -32.10 13.42 -11.09
N GLU A 159 -31.71 12.24 -10.61
CA GLU A 159 -32.58 11.05 -10.57
C GLU A 159 -33.69 11.20 -9.51
N GLY A 160 -33.39 11.81 -8.36
CA GLY A 160 -34.40 12.12 -7.33
C GLY A 160 -35.45 13.15 -7.76
N GLN A 161 -35.12 14.03 -8.71
CA GLN A 161 -36.06 15.02 -9.28
C GLN A 161 -36.96 14.45 -10.38
N SER A 162 -36.63 13.28 -10.96
CA SER A 162 -37.37 12.66 -12.07
C SER A 162 -38.31 11.53 -11.64
N GLY A 163 -38.24 11.07 -10.39
CA GLY A 163 -39.14 10.05 -9.81
C GLY A 163 -40.38 10.59 -9.09
N GLY A 164 -40.62 11.90 -9.13
CA GLY A 164 -41.77 12.56 -8.50
C GLY A 164 -42.73 13.16 -9.52
N LEU A 165 -43.45 12.31 -10.28
CA LEU A 165 -44.61 12.67 -11.10
C LEU A 165 -45.68 11.58 -11.00
#